data_AF-A0A534JV77-F1
#
_entry.id   AF-A0A534JV77-F1
#
_cell.length_a   1.000
_cell.length_b   1.000
_cell.length_c   1.000
_cell.angle_alpha   90.00
_cell.angle_beta   90.00
_cell.angle_gamma   90.00
#
_symmetry.space_group_name_H-M   'P 1'
#
loop_
_entity.id
_entity.type
_entity.pdbx_description
1 polymer ?
#
loop_
_entity_poly.entity_id
_entity_poly.type
_entity_poly.pdbx_seq_one_letter_code
_entity_poly.pdbx_strand_id
1 'polypeptide(L)'
;MSAALRQLLWFLIAGTRGGPNRARIIETLHARPCNANQLAEILGLDYRTIRHHLNLLERNGLVKQPAGKEYAAPYFLTAYLVANFAIFEEVRRRLPPSGGTDR
;
A
#
# COMPACT_ATOMS: atom_id res chain seq x y z
N MET A 1 18.24 0.97 9.76
CA MET A 1 17.69 0.07 8.71
C MET A 1 16.98 -1.09 9.40
N SER A 2 15.63 -1.18 9.35
CA SER A 2 14.92 -2.32 9.93
C SER A 2 14.86 -3.49 8.94
N ALA A 3 15.67 -4.52 9.19
CA ALA A 3 15.68 -5.74 8.37
C ALA A 3 14.29 -6.40 8.30
N ALA A 4 13.53 -6.34 9.39
CA ALA A 4 12.16 -6.87 9.46
C ALA A 4 11.19 -6.19 8.49
N LEU A 5 11.21 -4.85 8.39
CA LEU A 5 10.34 -4.14 7.44
C LEU A 5 10.69 -4.49 6.01
N ARG A 6 11.98 -4.57 5.68
CA ARG A 6 12.44 -4.98 4.35
C ARG A 6 11.88 -6.35 3.98
N GLN A 7 12.01 -7.34 4.87
CA GLN A 7 11.50 -8.69 4.64
C GLN A 7 9.97 -8.72 4.50
N LEU A 8 9.26 -7.96 5.33
CA LEU A 8 7.81 -7.81 5.24
C LEU A 8 7.38 -7.20 3.90
N LEU A 9 8.05 -6.15 3.43
CA LEU A 9 7.75 -5.51 2.15
C LEU A 9 8.07 -6.42 0.96
N TRP A 10 9.16 -7.20 1.03
CA TRP A 10 9.43 -8.24 0.03
C TRP A 10 8.29 -9.25 -0.04
N PHE A 11 7.83 -9.76 1.10
CA PHE A 11 6.71 -10.70 1.14
C PHE A 11 5.41 -10.07 0.60
N LEU A 12 5.07 -8.87 1.06
CA LEU A 12 3.81 -8.21 0.70
C LEU A 12 3.80 -7.65 -0.72
N ILE A 13 4.93 -7.25 -1.30
CA ILE A 13 4.93 -6.49 -2.55
C ILE A 13 5.62 -7.25 -3.69
N ALA A 14 6.68 -7.99 -3.41
CA ALA A 14 7.36 -8.79 -4.42
C ALA A 14 6.78 -10.21 -4.55
N GLY A 15 6.36 -10.79 -3.41
CA GLY A 15 6.06 -12.22 -3.30
C GLY A 15 4.65 -12.64 -3.72
N THR A 16 3.80 -11.74 -4.25
CA THR A 16 2.40 -12.07 -4.53
C THR A 16 1.85 -11.35 -5.76
N ARG A 17 0.81 -11.93 -6.38
CA ARG A 17 0.08 -11.31 -7.50
C ARG A 17 -0.47 -9.91 -7.21
N GLY A 18 -0.95 -9.65 -5.99
CA GLY A 18 -1.48 -8.35 -5.60
C GLY A 18 -0.43 -7.33 -5.14
N GLY A 19 0.85 -7.69 -5.23
CA GLY A 19 1.97 -6.88 -4.76
C GLY A 19 2.10 -5.53 -5.47
N PRO A 20 2.08 -5.47 -6.81
CA PRO A 20 2.15 -4.20 -7.55
C PRO A 20 1.05 -3.21 -7.15
N ASN A 21 -0.19 -3.68 -6.96
CA ASN A 21 -1.29 -2.82 -6.52
C ASN A 21 -1.08 -2.28 -5.09
N ARG A 22 -0.49 -3.07 -4.19
CA ARG A 22 -0.12 -2.59 -2.85
C ARG A 22 0.99 -1.55 -2.88
N ALA A 23 1.98 -1.69 -3.76
CA ALA A 23 2.98 -0.63 -3.97
C ALA A 23 2.31 0.67 -4.41
N ARG A 24 1.44 0.61 -5.42
CA ARG A 24 0.69 1.78 -5.93
C ARG A 24 -0.17 2.44 -4.85
N ILE A 25 -0.82 1.66 -3.98
CA ILE A 25 -1.57 2.19 -2.83
C ILE A 25 -0.64 2.93 -1.86
N ILE A 26 0.50 2.32 -1.49
CA ILE A 26 1.47 2.95 -0.58
C ILE A 26 2.02 4.25 -1.16
N GLU A 27 2.39 4.26 -2.44
CA GLU A 27 2.85 5.47 -3.14
C GLU A 27 1.78 6.57 -3.15
N THR A 28 0.53 6.21 -3.45
CA THR A 28 -0.59 7.16 -3.48
C THR A 28 -0.82 7.77 -2.10
N LEU A 29 -0.82 6.94 -1.06
CA LEU A 29 -1.01 7.37 0.33
C LEU A 29 0.19 8.15 0.89
N HIS A 30 1.40 7.92 0.36
CA HIS A 30 2.57 8.72 0.68
C HIS A 30 2.46 10.13 0.08
N ALA A 31 1.94 10.24 -1.14
CA ALA A 31 1.72 11.52 -1.80
C ALA A 31 0.61 12.34 -1.12
N ARG A 32 -0.52 11.69 -0.79
CA ARG A 32 -1.58 12.30 0.01
C ARG A 32 -2.50 11.24 0.64
N PRO A 33 -3.07 11.49 1.82
CA PRO A 33 -4.11 10.64 2.40
C PRO A 33 -5.33 10.53 1.47
N CYS A 34 -5.84 9.31 1.29
CA CYS A 34 -7.01 9.02 0.45
C CYS A 34 -7.90 8.00 1.16
N ASN A 35 -9.22 8.10 0.97
CA ASN A 35 -10.13 7.03 1.35
C ASN A 35 -10.14 5.91 0.30
N ALA A 36 -10.83 4.80 0.62
CA ALA A 36 -10.85 3.62 -0.25
C ALA A 36 -11.54 3.87 -1.61
N ASN A 37 -12.55 4.74 -1.69
CA ASN A 37 -13.19 5.11 -2.95
C ASN A 37 -12.23 5.91 -3.84
N GLN A 38 -11.55 6.90 -3.28
CA GLN A 38 -10.56 7.70 -3.99
C GLN A 38 -9.41 6.85 -4.52
N LEU A 39 -8.94 5.88 -3.72
CA LEU A 39 -7.91 4.93 -4.17
C LEU A 39 -8.40 4.05 -5.33
N ALA A 40 -9.67 3.62 -5.31
CA ALA A 40 -10.26 2.84 -6.39
C ALA A 40 -10.28 3.64 -7.71
N GLU A 41 -10.72 4.89 -7.64
CA GLU A 41 -10.74 5.81 -8.78
C GLU A 41 -9.34 6.11 -9.31
N ILE A 42 -8.41 6.52 -8.44
CA ILE A 42 -7.04 6.90 -8.82
C ILE A 42 -6.29 5.72 -9.44
N LEU A 43 -6.49 4.50 -8.91
CA LEU A 43 -5.73 3.34 -9.35
C LEU A 43 -6.43 2.53 -10.46
N GLY A 44 -7.68 2.87 -10.79
CA GLY A 44 -8.49 2.12 -11.75
C GLY A 44 -8.76 0.68 -11.29
N LEU A 45 -9.01 0.50 -9.99
CA LEU A 45 -9.23 -0.82 -9.38
C LEU A 45 -10.61 -0.90 -8.74
N ASP A 46 -11.20 -2.08 -8.74
CA ASP A 46 -12.46 -2.32 -8.03
C ASP A 46 -12.33 -2.02 -6.52
N TYR A 47 -13.40 -1.45 -5.95
CA TYR A 47 -13.45 -1.04 -4.54
C TYR A 47 -13.15 -2.19 -3.58
N ARG A 48 -13.65 -3.41 -3.85
CA ARG A 48 -13.41 -4.59 -3.01
C ARG A 48 -11.93 -4.99 -3.06
N THR A 49 -11.29 -4.85 -4.22
CA THR A 49 -9.84 -5.09 -4.38
C THR A 49 -9.03 -4.11 -3.55
N ILE A 50 -9.36 -2.82 -3.60
CA ILE A 50 -8.73 -1.80 -2.75
C ILE A 50 -8.92 -2.11 -1.26
N ARG A 51 -10.14 -2.42 -0.83
CA ARG A 51 -10.45 -2.76 0.57
C ARG A 51 -9.66 -3.97 1.05
N HIS A 52 -9.53 -5.00 0.21
CA HIS A 52 -8.72 -6.17 0.51
C HIS A 52 -7.24 -5.81 0.74
N HIS A 53 -6.67 -4.98 -0.13
CA HIS A 53 -5.29 -4.53 0.01
C HIS A 53 -5.08 -3.63 1.23
N LEU A 54 -5.96 -2.68 1.48
CA LEU A 54 -5.90 -1.79 2.64
C LEU A 54 -5.97 -2.57 3.95
N ASN A 55 -6.83 -3.59 4.05
CA ASN A 55 -6.92 -4.45 5.22
C ASN A 55 -5.60 -5.18 5.49
N LEU A 56 -4.97 -5.74 4.45
CA LEU A 56 -3.67 -6.41 4.58
C LEU A 56 -2.59 -5.43 5.04
N LEU A 57 -2.53 -4.23 4.45
CA LEU A 57 -1.54 -3.21 4.82
C LEU A 57 -1.76 -2.70 6.25
N GLU A 58 -3.01 -2.53 6.67
CA GLU A 58 -3.38 -2.06 8.02
C GLU A 58 -3.02 -3.10 9.08
N ARG A 59 -3.36 -4.38 8.85
CA ARG A 59 -3.00 -5.49 9.75
C ARG A 59 -1.50 -5.66 9.93
N ASN A 60 -0.71 -5.26 8.95
CA ASN A 60 0.75 -5.28 9.00
C ASN A 60 1.36 -3.96 9.49
N GLY A 61 0.54 -3.01 9.97
CA GLY A 61 1.01 -1.76 10.55
C GLY A 61 1.64 -0.79 9.54
N LEU A 62 1.33 -0.94 8.25
CA LEU A 62 1.85 -0.09 7.19
C LEU A 62 0.96 1.12 6.91
N VAL A 63 -0.36 0.94 7.04
CA VAL A 63 -1.35 2.01 6.94
C VAL A 63 -2.26 2.04 8.17
N LYS A 64 -2.97 3.15 8.37
CA LYS A 64 -3.96 3.32 9.44
C LYS A 64 -5.08 4.26 9.02
N GLN A 65 -6.23 4.14 9.68
CA GLN A 65 -7.28 5.17 9.68
C GLN A 65 -7.24 5.97 11.01
N PRO A 66 -7.81 7.19 11.05
CA PRO A 66 -8.08 7.92 12.29
C PRO A 66 -8.99 7.11 13.23
N ALA A 67 -8.91 7.41 14.53
CA ALA A 67 -9.83 6.83 15.51
C ALA A 67 -11.28 7.28 15.22
N GLY A 68 -12.25 6.40 15.45
CA GLY A 68 -13.66 6.63 15.09
C GLY A 68 -13.96 6.24 13.64
N LYS A 69 -13.82 4.93 13.35
CA LYS A 69 -13.82 4.30 12.00
C LYS A 69 -15.09 4.56 11.17
N GLU A 70 -15.24 5.77 10.66
CA GLU A 70 -16.20 6.05 9.61
C GLU A 70 -15.75 5.40 8.29
N TYR A 71 -16.71 4.86 7.54
CA TYR A 71 -16.44 4.12 6.31
C TYR A 71 -15.73 4.98 5.23
N ALA A 72 -15.89 6.31 5.31
CA ALA A 72 -15.27 7.29 4.43
C ALA A 72 -13.92 7.84 4.95
N ALA A 73 -13.43 7.37 6.11
CA ALA A 73 -12.23 7.90 6.72
C ALA A 73 -10.99 7.63 5.84
N PRO A 74 -10.14 8.65 5.59
CA PRO A 74 -8.94 8.49 4.79
C PRO A 74 -7.95 7.55 5.46
N TYR A 75 -7.17 6.86 4.64
CA TYR A 75 -6.02 6.07 5.07
C TYR A 75 -4.76 6.94 5.04
N PHE A 76 -3.83 6.61 5.94
CA PHE A 76 -2.53 7.26 6.08
C PHE A 76 -1.46 6.17 6.18
N LEU A 77 -0.24 6.47 5.74
CA LEU A 77 0.89 5.66 6.14
C LEU A 77 1.11 5.79 7.65
N THR A 78 1.54 4.71 8.30
CA THR A 78 1.97 4.79 9.70
C THR A 78 3.27 5.59 9.80
N ALA A 79 3.50 6.23 10.96
CA ALA A 79 4.76 6.95 11.21
C ALA A 79 5.99 6.03 11.05
N TYR A 80 5.83 4.74 11.36
CA TYR A 80 6.86 3.74 11.15
C TYR A 80 7.24 3.59 9.67
N LEU A 81 6.26 3.45 8.77
CA LEU A 81 6.55 3.33 7.35
C LEU A 81 7.09 4.64 6.77
N VAL A 82 6.55 5.79 7.17
CA VAL A 82 7.06 7.12 6.74
C VAL A 82 8.53 7.30 7.13
N ALA A 83 8.89 7.02 8.38
CA ALA A 83 10.27 7.14 8.86
C ALA A 83 11.25 6.19 8.15
N ASN A 84 10.74 5.12 7.52
CA ASN A 84 11.54 4.10 6.83
C ASN A 84 11.20 4.01 5.34
N PHE A 85 10.63 5.05 4.75
CA PHE A 85 10.09 5.00 3.38
C PHE A 85 11.15 4.67 2.32
N ALA A 86 12.42 5.04 2.57
CA ALA A 86 13.55 4.67 1.72
C ALA A 86 13.70 3.14 1.53
N ILE A 87 13.31 2.32 2.53
CA ILE A 87 13.32 0.86 2.41
C ILE A 87 12.24 0.39 1.44
N PHE A 88 11.05 1.00 1.49
CA PHE A 88 10.00 0.74 0.52
C PHE A 88 10.44 1.08 -0.90
N GLU A 89 11.03 2.26 -1.11
CA GLU A 89 11.56 2.66 -2.41
C GLU A 89 12.64 1.73 -2.94
N GLU A 90 13.49 1.19 -2.05
CA GLU A 90 14.49 0.20 -2.45
C GLU A 90 13.87 -1.13 -2.89
N VAL A 91 12.88 -1.65 -2.13
CA VAL A 91 12.18 -2.89 -2.50
C VAL A 91 11.41 -2.71 -3.80
N ARG A 92 10.68 -1.59 -3.94
CA ARG A 92 9.87 -1.27 -5.11
C ARG A 92 10.72 -1.15 -6.38
N ARG A 93 11.87 -0.46 -6.34
CA ARG A 93 12.77 -0.31 -7.50
C ARG A 93 13.34 -1.64 -8.01
N ARG A 94 13.38 -2.67 -7.17
CA ARG A 94 13.82 -4.01 -7.57
C ARG A 94 12.70 -4.84 -8.20
N LEU A 95 11.47 -4.35 -8.22
CA LEU A 95 10.36 -4.99 -8.91
C LEU A 95 10.36 -4.60 -10.38
N PRO A 96 10.04 -5.52 -11.30
CA PRO A 96 9.82 -5.14 -12.69
C PRO A 96 8.69 -4.11 -12.76
N PRO A 97 8.78 -3.10 -13.64
CA PRO A 97 7.67 -2.19 -13.88
C PRO A 97 6.45 -3.03 -14.24
N SER A 98 5.33 -2.75 -13.59
CA SER A 98 4.07 -3.49 -13.73
C SER A 98 3.80 -3.81 -15.19
N GLY A 99 4.08 -5.04 -15.61
CA GLY A 99 3.64 -5.54 -16.90
C GLY A 99 2.13 -5.53 -16.89
N GLY A 100 1.52 -4.65 -17.69
CA GLY A 100 0.10 -4.73 -17.98
C GLY A 100 -0.21 -6.12 -18.51
N THR A 101 -1.02 -6.87 -17.78
CA THR A 101 -1.82 -7.92 -18.41
C THR A 101 -3.24 -7.41 -18.44
N ASP A 102 -3.54 -6.69 -19.52
CA ASP A 102 -4.83 -6.85 -20.18
C ASP A 102 -4.93 -8.34 -20.56
N ARG A 103 -5.65 -9.12 -19.75
CA ARG A 103 -6.39 -10.33 -20.15
C ARG A 103 -7.53 -10.56 -19.18
#